data_AF-A0A916CMC2-F1
#
_entry.id   AF-A0A916CMC2-F1
#
_cell.length_a   1.000
_cell.length_b   1.000
_cell.length_c   1.000
_cell.angle_alpha   90.00
_cell.angle_beta   90.00
_cell.angle_gamma   90.00
#
_symmetry.space_group_name_H-M   'P 1'
#
loop_
_entity.id
_entity.type
_entity.pdbx_description
1 polymer ?
#
loop_
_entity_poly.entity_id
_entity_poly.type
_entity_poly.pdbx_seq_one_letter_code
_entity_poly.pdbx_strand_id
1 'polypeptide(L)'
;MRLPFSKPYRAFAEFDGMSDAECRMYVDRAFIHRPWLTSRVPLVLGLAMLVAWPLLVLGVMEFVPGVHDVVPLPRSADGKAIFLVITTVLVAVAVPLLVRDLGIYLGLKDEVHRARCRKCRQSLLGVPIQTIGADPDPAKQFIRCPECGRKFVLMELGLTPRDLVPFEQRGVPSDFGKKRPDSTWRR
;
A
#
# COMPACT_ATOMS: atom_id res chain seq x y z
N MET A 1 -4.59 3.84 -15.56
CA MET A 1 -4.17 3.13 -14.32
C MET A 1 -3.97 1.67 -14.67
N ARG A 2 -2.77 1.12 -14.44
CA ARG A 2 -2.55 -0.33 -14.49
C ARG A 2 -2.97 -0.87 -13.12
N LEU A 3 -3.89 -1.84 -13.07
CA LEU A 3 -4.25 -2.55 -11.83
C LEU A 3 -3.56 -3.92 -11.85
N PRO A 4 -2.29 -4.01 -11.44
CA PRO A 4 -1.60 -5.29 -11.33
C PRO A 4 -2.05 -6.01 -10.05
N PHE A 5 -2.91 -7.01 -10.20
CA PHE A 5 -3.39 -7.87 -9.09
C PHE A 5 -2.25 -8.58 -8.33
N SER A 6 -1.09 -8.80 -8.94
CA SER A 6 0.04 -9.50 -8.31
C SER A 6 1.18 -8.58 -7.83
N LYS A 7 1.25 -7.34 -8.33
CA LYS A 7 2.36 -6.39 -8.06
C LYS A 7 1.85 -4.95 -7.94
N PRO A 8 1.07 -4.61 -6.90
CA PRO A 8 0.39 -3.31 -6.76
C PRO A 8 1.33 -2.10 -6.84
N TYR A 9 2.60 -2.27 -6.46
CA TYR A 9 3.64 -1.22 -6.53
C TYR A 9 3.98 -0.79 -7.97
N ARG A 10 3.75 -1.63 -9.00
CA ARG A 10 3.96 -1.26 -10.43
C ARG A 10 2.94 -0.24 -10.95
N ALA A 11 1.96 0.15 -10.13
CA ALA A 11 1.05 1.23 -10.45
C ALA A 11 1.67 2.63 -10.27
N PHE A 12 2.82 2.75 -9.58
CA PHE A 12 3.49 4.03 -9.30
C PHE A 12 4.84 4.08 -10.00
N ALA A 13 5.09 5.16 -10.74
CA ALA A 13 6.34 5.38 -11.46
C ALA A 13 7.54 5.55 -10.50
N GLU A 14 7.28 6.02 -9.28
CA GLU A 14 8.30 6.17 -8.24
C GLU A 14 8.97 4.85 -7.84
N PHE A 15 8.31 3.70 -8.07
CA PHE A 15 8.87 2.38 -7.79
C PHE A 15 9.52 1.71 -9.01
N ASP A 16 9.48 2.31 -10.21
CA ASP A 16 9.98 1.64 -11.42
C ASP A 16 11.49 1.41 -11.45
N GLY A 17 12.26 2.22 -10.70
CA GLY A 17 13.71 2.06 -10.53
C GLY A 17 14.14 1.15 -9.38
N MET A 18 13.21 0.70 -8.54
CA MET A 18 13.51 -0.09 -7.34
C MET A 18 13.54 -1.58 -7.63
N SER A 19 14.30 -2.34 -6.84
CA SER A 19 14.27 -3.81 -6.94
C SER A 19 12.95 -4.38 -6.40
N ASP A 20 12.52 -5.53 -6.91
CA ASP A 20 11.27 -6.17 -6.45
C ASP A 20 11.32 -6.51 -4.93
N ALA A 21 12.51 -6.73 -4.36
CA ALA A 21 12.69 -6.96 -2.92
C ALA A 21 12.40 -5.69 -2.09
N GLU A 22 12.83 -4.53 -2.57
CA GLU A 22 12.53 -3.23 -1.93
C GLU A 22 11.06 -2.90 -2.01
N CYS A 23 10.44 -3.10 -3.18
CA CYS A 23 9.02 -2.89 -3.35
C CYS A 23 8.20 -3.73 -2.36
N ARG A 24 8.63 -4.98 -2.09
CA ARG A 24 8.00 -5.82 -1.07
C ARG A 24 8.12 -5.23 0.33
N MET A 25 9.28 -4.67 0.70
CA MET A 25 9.44 -4.00 2.00
C MET A 25 8.47 -2.83 2.19
N TYR A 26 8.19 -2.05 1.15
CA TYR A 26 7.19 -0.98 1.21
C TYR A 26 5.77 -1.51 1.32
N VAL A 27 5.45 -2.59 0.60
CA VAL A 27 4.16 -3.27 0.74
C VAL A 27 3.98 -3.80 2.16
N ASP A 28 4.99 -4.47 2.72
CA ASP A 28 4.96 -4.99 4.10
C ASP A 28 4.80 -3.86 5.12
N ARG A 29 5.50 -2.72 4.91
CA ARG A 29 5.31 -1.52 5.72
C ARG A 29 3.88 -0.98 5.61
N ALA A 30 3.30 -0.96 4.42
CA ALA A 30 1.91 -0.54 4.23
C ALA A 30 0.91 -1.46 4.94
N PHE A 31 1.16 -2.78 4.95
CA PHE A 31 0.39 -3.75 5.74
C PHE A 31 0.46 -3.45 7.24
N ILE A 32 1.65 -3.17 7.77
CA ILE A 32 1.86 -2.89 9.20
C ILE A 32 1.17 -1.60 9.64
N HIS A 33 1.17 -0.54 8.81
CA HIS A 33 0.55 0.74 9.17
C HIS A 33 -0.97 0.74 9.05
N ARG A 34 -1.56 -0.19 8.27
CA ARG A 34 -3.01 -0.27 8.06
C ARG A 34 -3.53 -1.71 8.12
N PRO A 35 -3.40 -2.39 9.28
CA PRO A 35 -3.81 -3.79 9.43
C PRO A 35 -5.34 -3.95 9.30
N TRP A 36 -6.09 -2.90 9.61
CA TRP A 36 -7.56 -2.93 9.51
C TRP A 36 -8.03 -3.02 8.05
N LEU A 37 -7.47 -2.18 7.15
CA LEU A 37 -7.82 -2.16 5.73
C LEU A 37 -7.33 -3.39 4.97
N THR A 38 -6.21 -3.97 5.39
CA THR A 38 -5.56 -5.06 4.66
C THR A 38 -6.00 -6.45 5.13
N SER A 39 -6.42 -6.59 6.39
CA SER A 39 -6.81 -7.90 6.96
C SER A 39 -8.26 -7.95 7.43
N ARG A 40 -8.69 -7.03 8.29
CA ARG A 40 -10.01 -7.12 8.94
C ARG A 40 -11.16 -6.74 8.02
N VAL A 41 -11.04 -5.64 7.30
CA VAL A 41 -12.09 -5.13 6.40
C VAL A 41 -12.39 -6.12 5.28
N PRO A 42 -11.40 -6.67 4.54
CA PRO A 42 -11.67 -7.70 3.54
C PRO A 42 -12.42 -8.89 4.13
N LEU A 43 -12.00 -9.41 5.30
CA LEU A 43 -12.66 -10.55 5.92
C LEU A 43 -14.12 -10.26 6.29
N VAL A 44 -14.37 -9.14 6.97
CA VAL A 44 -15.73 -8.73 7.36
C VAL A 44 -16.59 -8.50 6.12
N LEU A 45 -16.04 -7.88 5.09
CA LEU A 45 -16.76 -7.61 3.85
C LEU A 45 -17.06 -8.88 3.06
N GLY A 46 -16.15 -9.86 3.03
CA GLY A 46 -16.39 -11.16 2.42
C GLY A 46 -17.52 -11.92 3.10
N LEU A 47 -17.53 -11.95 4.44
CA LEU A 47 -18.62 -12.55 5.22
C LEU A 47 -19.95 -11.81 5.01
N ALA A 48 -19.91 -10.47 4.99
CA ALA A 48 -21.10 -9.67 4.72
C ALA A 48 -21.65 -9.95 3.31
N MET A 49 -20.79 -10.07 2.29
CA MET A 49 -21.19 -10.36 0.91
C MET A 49 -21.77 -11.76 0.75
N LEU A 50 -21.31 -12.74 1.53
CA LEU A 50 -21.86 -14.10 1.51
C LEU A 50 -23.35 -14.15 1.90
N VAL A 51 -23.80 -13.22 2.76
CA VAL A 51 -25.21 -13.09 3.17
C VAL A 51 -25.95 -12.06 2.33
N ALA A 52 -25.34 -10.90 2.10
CA ALA A 52 -25.99 -9.79 1.41
C ALA A 52 -26.24 -10.07 -0.07
N TRP A 53 -25.34 -10.76 -0.77
CA TRP A 53 -25.47 -11.05 -2.19
C TRP A 53 -26.71 -11.90 -2.52
N PRO A 54 -26.95 -13.07 -1.90
CA PRO A 54 -28.13 -13.86 -2.23
C PRO A 54 -29.44 -13.15 -1.86
N LEU A 55 -29.48 -12.42 -0.75
CA LEU A 55 -30.63 -11.59 -0.38
C LEU A 55 -30.91 -10.50 -1.42
N LEU A 56 -29.86 -9.85 -1.92
CA LEU A 56 -29.97 -8.83 -2.96
C LEU A 56 -30.45 -9.45 -4.28
N VAL A 57 -29.92 -10.58 -4.70
CA VAL A 57 -30.35 -11.27 -5.92
C VAL A 57 -31.82 -11.69 -5.81
N LEU A 58 -32.22 -12.31 -4.70
CA LEU A 58 -33.62 -12.71 -4.48
C LEU A 58 -34.56 -11.50 -4.45
N GLY A 59 -34.17 -10.41 -3.78
CA GLY A 59 -34.95 -9.17 -3.75
C GLY A 59 -35.07 -8.53 -5.13
N VAL A 60 -33.98 -8.41 -5.89
CA VAL A 60 -34.03 -7.86 -7.26
C VAL A 60 -34.96 -8.71 -8.15
N MET A 61 -34.94 -10.03 -8.00
CA MET A 61 -35.79 -10.93 -8.76
C MET A 61 -37.28 -10.80 -8.41
N GLU A 62 -37.61 -10.48 -7.17
CA GLU A 62 -38.99 -10.31 -6.71
C GLU A 62 -39.55 -8.91 -7.02
N PHE A 63 -38.72 -7.87 -6.84
CA PHE A 63 -39.18 -6.48 -6.89
C PHE A 63 -38.99 -5.78 -8.24
N VAL A 64 -38.17 -6.31 -9.15
CA VAL A 64 -37.87 -5.68 -10.44
C VAL A 64 -38.54 -6.46 -11.59
N PRO A 65 -39.75 -6.06 -12.04
CA PRO A 65 -40.40 -6.71 -13.16
C PRO A 65 -39.56 -6.52 -14.45
N GLY A 66 -39.46 -7.57 -15.26
CA GLY A 66 -38.70 -7.57 -16.52
C GLY A 66 -37.20 -7.89 -16.40
N VAL A 67 -36.67 -8.11 -15.19
CA VAL A 67 -35.25 -8.52 -15.02
C VAL A 67 -34.95 -9.84 -15.73
N HIS A 68 -35.95 -10.71 -15.82
CA HIS A 68 -35.90 -11.99 -16.53
C HIS A 68 -35.68 -11.87 -18.04
N ASP A 69 -36.03 -10.72 -18.64
CA ASP A 69 -35.87 -10.51 -20.09
C ASP A 69 -34.47 -10.02 -20.43
N VAL A 70 -33.79 -9.36 -19.48
CA VAL A 70 -32.44 -8.79 -19.66
C VAL A 70 -31.35 -9.77 -19.24
N VAL A 71 -31.57 -10.51 -18.15
CA VAL A 71 -30.57 -11.44 -17.60
C VAL A 71 -30.98 -12.87 -17.96
N PRO A 72 -30.16 -13.63 -18.73
CA PRO A 72 -30.46 -15.00 -19.12
C PRO A 72 -30.36 -15.95 -17.92
N LEU A 73 -31.40 -15.97 -17.10
CA LEU A 73 -31.48 -16.80 -15.90
C LEU A 73 -32.09 -18.16 -16.25
N PRO A 74 -31.56 -19.26 -15.69
CA PRO A 74 -32.16 -20.58 -15.87
C PRO A 74 -33.60 -20.60 -15.37
N ARG A 75 -34.51 -21.21 -16.15
CA ARG A 75 -35.94 -21.31 -15.81
C ARG A 75 -36.20 -22.34 -14.69
N SER A 76 -35.44 -23.43 -14.67
CA SER A 76 -35.51 -24.48 -13.65
C SER A 76 -35.10 -23.96 -12.27
N ALA A 77 -35.81 -24.38 -11.21
CA ALA A 77 -35.47 -24.05 -9.82
C ALA A 77 -34.03 -24.46 -9.47
N ASP A 78 -33.61 -25.66 -9.88
CA ASP A 78 -32.27 -26.18 -9.65
C ASP A 78 -31.20 -25.29 -10.30
N GLY A 79 -31.43 -24.89 -11.55
CA GLY A 79 -30.53 -23.96 -12.25
C GLY A 79 -30.42 -22.61 -11.54
N LYS A 80 -31.52 -22.06 -11.00
CA LYS A 80 -31.48 -20.81 -10.22
C LYS A 80 -30.67 -20.97 -8.94
N ALA A 81 -30.84 -22.09 -8.23
CA ALA A 81 -30.08 -22.38 -7.03
C ALA A 81 -28.58 -22.51 -7.33
N ILE A 82 -28.21 -23.25 -8.39
CA ILE A 82 -26.82 -23.40 -8.83
C ILE A 82 -26.22 -22.05 -9.20
N PHE A 83 -26.92 -21.23 -9.99
CA PHE A 83 -26.47 -19.89 -10.37
C PHE A 83 -26.26 -18.98 -9.14
N LEU A 84 -27.21 -19.00 -8.20
CA LEU A 84 -27.12 -18.22 -6.96
C LEU A 84 -25.88 -18.64 -6.14
N VAL A 85 -25.64 -19.94 -5.98
CA VAL A 85 -24.48 -20.47 -5.25
C VAL A 85 -23.18 -20.04 -5.93
N ILE A 86 -23.05 -20.23 -7.24
CA ILE A 86 -21.84 -19.88 -7.99
C ILE A 86 -21.56 -18.38 -7.89
N THR A 87 -22.55 -17.53 -8.16
CA THR A 87 -22.37 -16.08 -8.11
C THR A 87 -22.07 -15.59 -6.70
N THR A 88 -22.71 -16.16 -5.68
CA THR A 88 -22.42 -15.83 -4.27
C THR A 88 -20.98 -16.15 -3.92
N VAL A 89 -20.48 -17.35 -4.27
CA VAL A 89 -19.08 -17.73 -4.01
C VAL A 89 -18.12 -16.80 -4.76
N LEU A 90 -18.37 -16.53 -6.04
CA LEU A 90 -17.52 -15.64 -6.84
C LEU A 90 -17.45 -14.23 -6.26
N VAL A 91 -18.60 -13.63 -5.90
CA VAL A 91 -18.65 -12.28 -5.32
C VAL A 91 -18.00 -12.26 -3.92
N ALA A 92 -18.29 -13.25 -3.09
CA ALA A 92 -17.73 -13.36 -1.74
C ALA A 92 -16.20 -13.51 -1.74
N VAL A 93 -15.60 -14.06 -2.80
CA VAL A 93 -14.13 -14.16 -2.96
C VAL A 93 -13.56 -12.93 -3.67
N ALA A 94 -14.20 -12.43 -4.73
CA ALA A 94 -13.67 -11.33 -5.52
C ALA A 94 -13.65 -10.00 -4.75
N VAL A 95 -14.74 -9.66 -4.05
CA VAL A 95 -14.87 -8.40 -3.30
C VAL A 95 -13.76 -8.22 -2.24
N PRO A 96 -13.48 -9.17 -1.34
CA PRO A 96 -12.43 -8.98 -0.34
C PRO A 96 -11.03 -8.89 -0.96
N LEU A 97 -10.75 -9.61 -2.06
CA LEU A 97 -9.47 -9.49 -2.77
C LEU A 97 -9.30 -8.08 -3.34
N LEU A 98 -10.34 -7.54 -4.00
CA LEU A 98 -10.32 -6.18 -4.53
C LEU A 98 -10.13 -5.13 -3.42
N VAL A 99 -10.80 -5.29 -2.28
CA VAL A 99 -10.66 -4.35 -1.16
C VAL A 99 -9.28 -4.45 -0.50
N ARG A 100 -8.72 -5.66 -0.38
CA ARG A 100 -7.34 -5.86 0.08
C ARG A 100 -6.35 -5.12 -0.83
N ASP A 101 -6.46 -5.32 -2.15
CA ASP A 101 -5.59 -4.68 -3.12
C ASP A 101 -5.72 -3.16 -3.10
N LEU A 102 -6.95 -2.65 -2.98
CA LEU A 102 -7.22 -1.23 -2.82
C LEU A 102 -6.60 -0.70 -1.52
N GLY A 103 -6.68 -1.45 -0.42
CA GLY A 103 -6.05 -1.10 0.85
C GLY A 103 -4.53 -0.95 0.75
N ILE A 104 -3.87 -1.89 0.05
CA ILE A 104 -2.42 -1.82 -0.24
C ILE A 104 -2.11 -0.61 -1.13
N TYR A 105 -2.88 -0.42 -2.20
CA TYR A 105 -2.71 0.71 -3.11
C TYR A 105 -2.83 2.05 -2.38
N LEU A 106 -3.84 2.22 -1.52
CA LEU A 106 -4.00 3.42 -0.70
C LEU A 106 -2.86 3.60 0.29
N GLY A 107 -2.36 2.51 0.89
CA GLY A 107 -1.19 2.54 1.78
C GLY A 107 0.07 3.03 1.06
N LEU A 108 0.38 2.46 -0.11
CA LEU A 108 1.51 2.88 -0.95
C LEU A 108 1.35 4.33 -1.44
N LYS A 109 0.14 4.71 -1.84
CA LYS A 109 -0.17 6.08 -2.27
C LYS A 109 0.13 7.07 -1.14
N ASP A 110 -0.25 6.75 0.09
CA ASP A 110 -0.01 7.63 1.23
C ASP A 110 1.48 7.72 1.59
N GLU A 111 2.24 6.63 1.48
CA GLU A 111 3.70 6.66 1.63
C GLU A 111 4.36 7.58 0.58
N VAL A 112 3.95 7.47 -0.69
CA VAL A 112 4.43 8.38 -1.76
C VAL A 112 4.04 9.84 -1.46
N HIS A 113 2.84 10.08 -0.94
CA HIS A 113 2.39 11.45 -0.61
C HIS A 113 3.10 12.03 0.62
N ARG A 114 3.48 11.20 1.60
CA ARG A 114 4.26 11.63 2.79
C ARG A 114 5.62 12.18 2.41
N ALA A 115 6.23 11.62 1.36
CA ALA A 115 7.49 12.09 0.82
C ALA A 115 7.37 13.35 -0.05
N ARG A 116 6.20 13.98 -0.16
CA ARG A 116 6.00 15.22 -0.94
C ARG A 116 5.86 16.44 -0.05
N CYS A 117 6.33 17.58 -0.54
CA CYS A 117 6.15 18.88 0.12
C CYS A 117 4.67 19.24 0.26
N ARG A 118 4.20 19.54 1.47
CA ARG A 118 2.80 19.92 1.72
C ARG A 118 2.36 21.23 1.02
N LYS A 119 3.31 22.07 0.58
CA LYS A 119 3.02 23.34 -0.11
C LYS A 119 3.00 23.17 -1.63
N CYS A 120 4.12 22.76 -2.23
CA CYS A 120 4.27 22.68 -3.69
C CYS A 120 4.12 21.27 -4.27
N ARG A 121 3.93 20.25 -3.44
CA ARG A 121 3.81 18.82 -3.82
C ARG A 121 5.03 18.21 -4.51
N GLN A 122 6.16 18.92 -4.57
CA GLN A 122 7.41 18.36 -5.07
C GLN A 122 7.89 17.20 -4.19
N SER A 123 8.44 16.15 -4.81
CA SER A 123 9.08 15.05 -4.09
C SER A 123 10.26 15.57 -3.26
N LEU A 124 10.34 15.14 -2.00
CA LEU A 124 11.42 15.44 -1.07
C LEU A 124 12.45 14.30 -0.99
N LEU A 125 12.24 13.22 -1.74
CA LEU A 125 13.20 12.11 -1.84
C LEU A 125 14.53 12.61 -2.42
N GLY A 126 15.64 12.24 -1.78
CA GLY A 126 16.99 12.65 -2.20
C GLY A 126 17.39 14.08 -1.81
N VAL A 127 16.53 14.85 -1.14
CA VAL A 127 16.90 16.19 -0.62
C VAL A 127 17.87 16.03 0.56
N PRO A 128 18.98 16.80 0.61
CA PRO A 128 19.96 16.68 1.68
C PRO A 128 19.35 17.04 3.04
N ILE A 129 19.61 16.20 4.04
CA ILE A 129 19.16 16.40 5.41
C ILE A 129 20.07 17.42 6.09
N GLN A 130 19.47 18.42 6.71
CA GLN A 130 20.17 19.42 7.51
C GLN A 130 19.91 19.15 8.99
N THR A 131 20.94 19.25 9.82
CA THR A 131 20.86 19.07 11.26
C THR A 131 21.21 20.38 11.97
N ILE A 132 20.42 20.77 12.98
CA ILE A 132 20.78 21.88 13.87
C ILE A 132 21.50 21.31 15.09
N GLY A 133 22.75 21.71 15.27
CA GLY A 133 23.60 21.26 16.38
C GLY A 133 24.49 20.07 16.02
N ALA A 134 25.38 19.71 16.95
CA ALA A 134 26.32 18.59 16.81
C ALA A 134 25.67 17.23 17.13
N ASP A 135 24.62 17.21 17.95
CA ASP A 135 24.00 15.97 18.40
C ASP A 135 23.06 15.38 17.34
N PRO A 136 23.10 14.06 17.10
CA PRO A 136 22.24 13.36 16.14
C PRO A 136 20.82 13.15 16.70
N ASP A 137 20.15 14.24 17.08
CA ASP A 137 18.77 14.21 17.53
C ASP A 137 17.81 14.19 16.33
N PRO A 138 16.99 13.14 16.13
CA PRO A 138 16.05 13.05 15.01
C PRO A 138 15.05 14.23 14.97
N ALA A 139 14.74 14.85 16.12
CA ALA A 139 13.86 16.02 16.17
C ALA A 139 14.50 17.29 15.59
N LYS A 140 15.84 17.36 15.56
CA LYS A 140 16.60 18.50 15.01
C LYS A 140 16.96 18.33 13.53
N GLN A 141 16.58 17.20 12.93
CA GLN A 141 16.77 16.93 11.51
C GLN A 141 15.61 17.50 10.69
N PHE A 142 15.94 18.27 9.67
CA PHE A 142 14.97 18.89 8.80
C PHE A 142 15.45 18.90 7.35
N ILE A 143 14.49 19.08 6.46
CA ILE A 143 14.73 19.26 5.04
C ILE A 143 14.14 20.59 4.59
N ARG A 144 14.81 21.26 3.66
CA ARG A 144 14.28 22.45 2.98
C ARG A 144 13.83 22.06 1.60
N CYS A 145 12.57 22.31 1.28
CA CYS A 145 12.06 22.07 -0.07
C CYS A 145 12.80 22.98 -1.06
N PRO A 146 13.39 22.44 -2.15
CA PRO A 146 14.16 23.24 -3.10
C PRO A 146 13.30 24.24 -3.87
N GLU A 147 12.04 23.90 -4.14
CA GLU A 147 11.13 24.75 -4.91
C GLU A 147 10.55 25.90 -4.09
N CYS A 148 10.12 25.63 -2.85
CA CYS A 148 9.35 26.60 -2.07
C CYS A 148 10.07 27.14 -0.83
N GLY A 149 11.28 26.66 -0.55
CA GLY A 149 12.13 27.07 0.58
C GLY A 149 11.61 26.72 1.98
N ARG A 150 10.43 26.09 2.10
CA ARG A 150 9.87 25.75 3.42
C ARG A 150 10.68 24.64 4.09
N LYS A 151 10.93 24.83 5.38
CA LYS A 151 11.54 23.86 6.28
C LYS A 151 10.47 22.88 6.78
N PHE A 152 10.77 21.59 6.72
CA PHE A 152 9.95 20.53 7.30
C PHE A 152 10.82 19.69 8.23
N VAL A 153 10.38 19.49 9.46
CA VAL A 153 11.04 18.58 10.41
C VAL A 153 10.68 17.15 10.04
N LEU A 154 11.66 16.25 10.03
CA LEU A 154 11.44 14.87 9.55
C LEU A 154 10.40 14.12 10.37
N MET A 155 10.45 14.31 11.69
CA MET A 155 9.51 13.72 12.64
C MET A 155 8.05 14.16 12.39
N GLU A 156 7.81 15.41 11.98
CA GLU A 156 6.47 15.92 11.64
C GLU A 156 5.90 15.30 10.36
N LEU A 157 6.77 14.87 9.46
CA LEU A 157 6.40 14.14 8.24
C LEU A 157 6.24 12.63 8.48
N GLY A 158 6.65 12.14 9.67
CA GLY A 158 6.74 10.72 9.95
C GLY A 158 7.80 10.01 9.11
N LEU A 159 8.81 10.75 8.64
CA LEU A 159 9.92 10.22 7.85
C LEU A 159 11.13 10.04 8.76
N THR A 160 11.85 8.95 8.56
CA THR A 160 13.18 8.77 9.16
C THR A 160 14.24 9.29 8.19
N PRO A 161 15.44 9.71 8.66
CA PRO A 161 16.54 10.06 7.77
C PRO A 161 16.87 8.94 6.76
N ARG A 162 16.66 7.68 7.15
CA ARG A 162 16.83 6.52 6.27
C ARG A 162 15.88 6.55 5.08
N ASP A 163 14.69 7.12 5.21
CA ASP A 163 13.70 7.17 4.14
C ASP A 163 14.03 8.22 3.05
N LEU A 164 14.91 9.18 3.35
CA LEU A 164 15.30 10.24 2.41
C LEU A 164 16.57 9.94 1.61
N VAL A 165 17.49 9.14 2.16
CA VAL A 165 18.71 8.74 1.47
C VAL A 165 18.32 7.97 0.20
N PRO A 166 18.83 8.32 -1.00
CA PRO A 166 18.60 7.54 -2.22
C PRO A 166 18.93 6.08 -1.98
N PHE A 167 18.14 5.17 -2.54
CA PHE A 167 18.23 3.77 -2.17
C PHE A 167 19.62 3.19 -2.48
N GLU A 168 20.23 3.61 -3.59
CA GLU A 168 21.56 3.22 -4.04
C GLU A 168 22.64 3.51 -2.98
N GLN A 169 22.39 4.49 -2.11
CA GLN A 169 23.30 4.92 -1.05
C GLN A 169 22.98 4.28 0.32
N ARG A 170 21.88 3.51 0.44
CA ARG A 170 21.51 2.80 1.68
C ARG A 170 22.25 1.47 1.86
N GLY A 171 23.08 1.07 0.89
CA GLY A 171 23.90 -0.12 0.98
C GLY A 171 24.80 -0.05 2.20
N VAL A 172 24.59 -0.97 3.14
CA VAL A 172 25.51 -1.16 4.25
C VAL A 172 26.78 -1.79 3.66
N PRO A 173 27.98 -1.21 3.84
CA PRO A 173 29.20 -1.83 3.39
C PRO A 173 29.27 -3.27 3.90
N SER A 174 29.69 -4.22 3.09
CA SER A 174 29.74 -5.64 3.50
C SER A 174 30.65 -5.92 4.70
N ASP A 175 31.45 -4.91 5.11
CA ASP A 175 32.35 -4.93 6.26
C ASP A 175 31.76 -4.23 7.50
N PHE A 176 30.57 -3.64 7.41
CA PHE A 176 29.91 -3.02 8.54
C PHE A 176 29.54 -4.09 9.57
N GLY A 177 30.11 -3.98 10.78
CA GLY A 177 29.95 -4.98 11.83
C GLY A 177 30.94 -6.16 11.74
N LYS A 178 31.79 -6.24 10.70
CA LYS A 178 32.95 -7.14 10.77
C LYS A 178 33.91 -6.58 11.82
N LYS A 179 34.37 -7.44 12.73
CA LYS A 179 35.40 -7.10 13.70
C LYS A 179 36.61 -6.62 12.89
N ARG A 180 37.04 -5.36 13.08
CA ARG A 180 38.28 -4.90 12.44
C ARG A 180 39.36 -5.91 12.82
N PRO A 181 40.10 -6.50 11.86
CA PRO A 181 41.22 -7.35 12.20
C PRO A 181 42.10 -6.54 13.14
N ASP A 182 42.45 -7.09 14.30
CA ASP A 182 43.28 -6.43 15.30
C ASP A 182 44.51 -5.89 14.58
N SER A 183 44.49 -4.60 14.26
CA SER A 183 45.65 -3.90 13.77
C SER A 183 46.56 -3.88 14.97
N THR A 184 47.43 -4.88 15.02
CA THR A 184 48.50 -5.01 15.99
C THR A 184 49.18 -3.67 16.05
N TRP A 185 48.93 -2.94 17.13
CA TRP A 185 49.60 -1.70 17.49
C TRP A 185 51.07 -2.06 17.73
N ARG A 186 51.84 -2.22 16.65
CA ARG A 186 53.30 -2.30 16.74
C ARG A 186 53.77 -0.91 17.12
N ARG A 187 54.23 -0.81 18.37
CA ARG A 187 55.00 0.31 18.90
C ARG A 187 56.31 0.45 18.16
#